data_AF-A0A2G6CJ61-F1
#
_entry.id   AF-A0A2G6CJ61-F1
#
_cell.length_a   1.000
_cell.length_b   1.000
_cell.length_c   1.000
_cell.angle_alpha   90.00
_cell.angle_beta   90.00
_cell.angle_gamma   90.00
#
_symmetry.space_group_name_H-M   'P 1'
#
loop_
_entity.id
_entity.type
_entity.pdbx_description
1 polymer ?
#
loop_
_entity_poly.entity_id
_entity_poly.type
_entity_poly.pdbx_seq_one_letter_code
_entity_poly.pdbx_strand_id
1 'polypeptide(L)'
;METMKKSSPKVAPWWLGYLFLLPLRRLWDGAARLTAGRLAAGDTVLELGPAMGFHTLDLARMVGPTGRVIACDVQEKMLAVL
;
A
#
# COMPACT_ATOMS: atom_id res chain seq x y z
N MET A 1 3.30 -9.46 38.08
CA MET A 1 3.57 -9.47 36.62
C MET A 1 2.30 -9.93 35.94
N GLU A 2 1.46 -9.00 35.52
CA GLU A 2 0.23 -9.31 34.76
C GLU A 2 0.61 -9.74 33.34
N THR A 3 0.13 -10.91 32.92
CA THR A 3 0.26 -11.39 31.56
C THR A 3 -0.65 -10.55 30.65
N MET A 4 -0.07 -9.70 29.81
CA MET A 4 -0.82 -9.01 28.75
C MET A 4 -1.49 -10.04 27.83
N LYS A 5 -2.82 -10.09 27.87
CA LYS A 5 -3.65 -10.91 26.98
C LYS A 5 -3.46 -10.39 25.56
N LYS A 6 -2.85 -11.19 24.67
CA LYS A 6 -2.62 -10.83 23.26
C LYS A 6 -3.98 -10.63 22.57
N SER A 7 -4.40 -9.39 22.38
CA SER A 7 -5.61 -9.08 21.62
C SER A 7 -5.34 -9.31 20.14
N SER A 8 -6.10 -10.18 19.48
CA SER A 8 -6.03 -10.31 18.03
C SER A 8 -6.39 -8.97 17.40
N PRO A 9 -5.54 -8.38 16.53
CA PRO A 9 -5.89 -7.15 15.83
C PRO A 9 -7.13 -7.40 15.00
N LYS A 10 -8.16 -6.56 15.18
CA LYS A 10 -9.36 -6.58 14.36
C LYS A 10 -9.01 -6.01 12.99
N VAL A 11 -8.60 -6.88 12.07
CA VAL A 11 -8.33 -6.54 10.67
C VAL A 11 -9.60 -6.66 9.84
N ALA A 12 -9.74 -5.80 8.83
CA ALA A 12 -10.88 -5.87 7.92
C ALA A 12 -10.85 -7.19 7.11
N PRO A 13 -12.01 -7.70 6.66
CA PRO A 13 -12.04 -8.84 5.75
C PRO A 13 -11.29 -8.53 4.44
N TRP A 14 -10.37 -9.41 4.05
CA TRP A 14 -9.47 -9.17 2.91
C TRP A 14 -10.21 -8.92 1.57
N TRP A 15 -11.36 -9.55 1.37
CA TRP A 15 -12.17 -9.40 0.15
C TRP A 15 -12.71 -7.97 -0.02
N LEU A 16 -12.75 -7.15 1.05
CA LEU A 16 -13.09 -5.74 0.93
C LEU A 16 -12.05 -4.97 0.09
N GLY A 17 -10.84 -5.52 -0.08
CA GLY A 17 -9.79 -4.97 -0.95
C GLY A 17 -10.23 -4.72 -2.40
N TYR A 18 -11.18 -5.50 -2.93
CA TYR A 18 -11.72 -5.28 -4.28
C TYR A 18 -12.43 -3.93 -4.42
N LEU A 19 -13.04 -3.42 -3.35
CA LEU A 19 -13.64 -2.09 -3.35
C LEU A 19 -12.57 -0.99 -3.48
N PHE A 20 -11.38 -1.21 -2.92
CA PHE A 20 -10.28 -0.24 -2.97
C PHE A 20 -9.61 -0.15 -4.35
N LEU A 21 -9.86 -1.15 -5.22
CA LEU A 21 -9.39 -1.15 -6.61
C LEU A 21 -10.28 -0.35 -7.57
N LEU A 22 -11.41 0.20 -7.11
CA LEU A 22 -12.31 0.97 -7.95
C LEU A 22 -11.56 2.09 -8.69
N PRO A 23 -11.50 2.08 -10.05
CA PRO A 23 -10.71 3.05 -10.81
C PRO A 23 -11.13 4.50 -10.59
N LEU A 24 -12.41 4.71 -10.27
CA LEU A 24 -12.97 6.03 -9.96
C LEU A 24 -12.25 6.71 -8.79
N ARG A 25 -11.70 5.92 -7.85
CA ARG A 25 -10.93 6.44 -6.70
C ARG A 25 -9.68 7.21 -7.13
N ARG A 26 -9.15 6.96 -8.34
CA ARG A 26 -7.96 7.67 -8.88
C ARG A 26 -8.20 9.17 -9.07
N LEU A 27 -9.47 9.59 -9.20
CA LEU A 27 -9.83 11.01 -9.33
C LEU A 27 -9.62 11.78 -8.02
N TRP A 28 -9.67 11.11 -6.87
CA TRP A 28 -9.54 11.73 -5.54
C TRP A 28 -8.25 11.32 -4.81
N ASP A 29 -7.81 10.07 -4.95
CA ASP A 29 -6.60 9.51 -4.30
C ASP A 29 -5.61 8.99 -5.36
N GLY A 30 -5.04 9.86 -6.18
CA GLY A 30 -3.96 9.48 -7.08
C GLY A 30 -2.61 9.45 -6.35
N ALA A 31 -1.80 8.41 -6.55
CA ALA A 31 -0.45 8.33 -5.97
C ALA A 31 0.38 9.58 -6.30
N ALA A 32 0.31 10.06 -7.55
CA ALA A 32 0.98 11.28 -7.99
C ALA A 32 0.54 12.53 -7.21
N ARG A 33 -0.72 12.60 -6.74
CA ARG A 33 -1.20 13.71 -5.91
C ARG A 33 -0.64 13.64 -4.49
N LEU A 34 -0.54 12.43 -3.93
CA LEU A 34 0.00 12.20 -2.59
C LEU A 34 1.52 12.43 -2.52
N THR A 35 2.22 12.12 -3.60
CA THR A 35 3.69 12.16 -3.67
C THR A 35 4.23 13.34 -4.47
N ALA A 36 3.36 14.27 -4.91
CA ALA A 36 3.75 15.44 -5.68
C ALA A 36 4.89 16.22 -5.01
N GLY A 37 6.04 16.32 -5.69
CA GLY A 37 7.23 17.02 -5.22
C GLY A 37 8.01 16.34 -4.08
N ARG A 38 7.66 15.11 -3.71
CA ARG A 38 8.28 14.36 -2.61
C ARG A 38 8.96 13.06 -3.05
N LEU A 39 8.83 12.69 -4.32
CA LEU A 39 9.33 11.45 -4.87
C LEU A 39 10.09 11.70 -6.18
N ALA A 40 11.27 11.12 -6.28
CA ALA A 40 12.13 11.16 -7.45
C ALA A 40 12.45 9.75 -7.98
N ALA A 41 12.90 9.68 -9.23
CA ALA A 41 13.43 8.45 -9.79
C ALA A 41 14.66 7.99 -8.99
N GLY A 42 14.75 6.69 -8.69
CA GLY A 42 15.77 6.08 -7.86
C GLY A 42 15.43 6.02 -6.37
N ASP A 43 14.35 6.66 -5.91
CA ASP A 43 13.98 6.65 -4.50
C ASP A 43 13.56 5.26 -4.01
N THR A 44 13.76 5.03 -2.71
CA THR A 44 13.19 3.89 -1.99
C THR A 44 11.99 4.36 -1.16
N VAL A 45 10.82 3.79 -1.42
CA VAL A 45 9.55 4.16 -0.78
C VAL A 45 9.05 3.02 0.08
N LEU A 46 8.59 3.33 1.30
CA LEU A 46 7.82 2.41 2.13
C LEU A 46 6.33 2.73 2.00
N GLU A 47 5.55 1.78 1.50
CA GLU A 47 4.10 1.84 1.43
C GLU A 47 3.50 0.97 2.53
N LEU A 48 2.90 1.62 3.54
CA LEU A 48 2.19 0.95 4.63
C LEU A 48 0.73 0.74 4.23
N GLY A 49 0.27 -0.52 4.26
CA GLY A 49 -1.09 -0.89 3.90
C GLY A 49 -1.41 -0.69 2.41
N PRO A 50 -0.67 -1.34 1.49
CA PRO A 50 -0.92 -1.25 0.04
C PRO A 50 -2.28 -1.85 -0.37
N ALA A 51 -2.93 -2.60 0.52
CA ALA A 51 -4.08 -3.45 0.20
C ALA A 51 -3.76 -4.29 -1.05
N MET A 52 -4.55 -4.17 -2.11
CA MET A 52 -4.36 -4.89 -3.38
C MET A 52 -3.51 -4.12 -4.42
N GLY A 53 -2.74 -3.11 -4.02
CA GLY A 53 -1.73 -2.49 -4.88
C GLY A 53 -2.17 -1.27 -5.69
N PHE A 54 -3.25 -0.61 -5.26
CA PHE A 54 -3.84 0.49 -6.02
C PHE A 54 -2.87 1.66 -6.27
N HIS A 55 -2.00 1.98 -5.30
CA HIS A 55 -0.93 2.98 -5.47
C HIS A 55 0.44 2.34 -5.76
N THR A 56 0.67 1.10 -5.32
CA THR A 56 1.96 0.42 -5.43
C THR A 56 2.54 0.45 -6.85
N LEU A 57 1.70 0.18 -7.86
CA LEU A 57 2.15 0.18 -9.25
C LEU A 57 2.53 1.59 -9.75
N ASP A 58 1.80 2.62 -9.34
CA ASP A 58 2.13 4.00 -9.72
C ASP A 58 3.40 4.47 -9.02
N LEU A 59 3.58 4.13 -7.74
CA LEU A 59 4.82 4.38 -7.00
C LEU A 59 6.01 3.69 -7.68
N ALA A 60 5.86 2.42 -8.08
CA ALA A 60 6.90 1.66 -8.78
C ALA A 60 7.29 2.32 -10.11
N ARG A 61 6.31 2.84 -10.86
CA ARG A 61 6.57 3.59 -12.10
C ARG A 61 7.28 4.92 -11.83
N MET A 62 6.90 5.64 -10.77
CA MET A 62 7.49 6.93 -10.42
C MET A 62 8.96 6.81 -9.97
N VAL A 63 9.28 5.83 -9.12
CA VAL A 63 10.68 5.59 -8.70
C VAL A 63 11.53 4.97 -9.80
N GLY A 64 10.91 4.35 -10.80
CA GLY A 64 11.60 3.81 -11.97
C GLY A 64 12.48 2.59 -11.66
N PRO A 65 13.26 2.13 -12.65
CA PRO A 65 13.97 0.84 -12.58
C PRO A 65 15.12 0.80 -11.56
N THR A 66 15.65 1.96 -11.17
CA THR A 66 16.71 2.07 -10.15
C THR A 66 16.17 2.27 -8.75
N GLY A 67 14.87 2.59 -8.62
CA GLY A 67 14.20 2.78 -7.35
C GLY A 67 13.58 1.51 -6.80
N ARG A 68 12.92 1.62 -5.64
CA ARG A 68 12.29 0.49 -4.97
C ARG A 68 11.03 0.91 -4.23
N VAL A 69 9.99 0.09 -4.29
CA VAL A 69 8.82 0.20 -3.41
C VAL A 69 8.81 -1.01 -2.48
N ILE A 70 8.77 -0.75 -1.18
CA ILE A 70 8.64 -1.73 -0.11
C ILE A 70 7.19 -1.67 0.36
N ALA A 71 6.39 -2.64 -0.06
CA ALA A 71 4.99 -2.79 0.34
C ALA A 71 4.91 -3.62 1.62
N CYS A 72 4.23 -3.11 2.65
CA CYS A 72 4.07 -3.78 3.93
C CYS A 72 2.59 -3.82 4.34
N ASP A 73 2.06 -5.02 4.54
CA ASP A 73 0.71 -5.26 5.03
C ASP A 73 0.73 -6.34 6.12
N VAL A 74 -0.18 -6.24 7.09
CA VAL A 74 -0.33 -7.26 8.15
C VAL A 74 -1.11 -8.49 7.65
N GLN A 75 -1.81 -8.36 6.52
CA GLN A 75 -2.57 -9.42 5.89
C GLN A 75 -1.80 -9.96 4.68
N GLU A 76 -1.16 -11.13 4.81
CA GLU A 76 -0.41 -11.78 3.72
C GLU A 76 -1.23 -11.93 2.43
N LYS A 77 -2.54 -12.19 2.54
CA LYS A 77 -3.46 -12.27 1.40
C LYS A 77 -3.54 -10.99 0.57
N MET A 78 -3.31 -9.83 1.18
CA MET A 78 -3.27 -8.55 0.44
C MET A 78 -1.96 -8.40 -0.33
N LEU A 79 -0.85 -8.89 0.21
CA LEU A 79 0.45 -8.84 -0.48
C LEU A 79 0.57 -9.89 -1.59
N ALA A 80 -0.11 -11.03 -1.48
CA ALA A 80 -0.05 -12.11 -2.45
C ALA A 80 -0.57 -11.75 -3.86
N VAL A 81 -1.20 -10.56 -4.03
CA VAL A 81 -1.69 -10.07 -5.32
C VAL A 81 -0.76 -9.05 -5.99
N LEU A 82 0.32 -8.63 -5.31
CA LEU A 82 1.35 -7.70 -5.83
C LEU A 82 2.44 -8.46 -6.58
#